data_AF-A0A850GR69-F1
#
_entry.id   AF-A0A850GR69-F1
#
_cell.length_a   1.000
_cell.length_b   1.000
_cell.length_c   1.000
_cell.angle_alpha   90.00
_cell.angle_beta   90.00
_cell.angle_gamma   90.00
#
_symmetry.space_group_name_H-M   'P 1'
#
loop_
_entity.id
_entity.type
_entity.pdbx_description
1 polymer ?
#
loop_
_entity_poly.entity_id
_entity_poly.type
_entity_poly.pdbx_seq_one_letter_code
_entity_poly.pdbx_strand_id
1 'polypeptide(L)'
;MDRNFASFKPRFCARATPLLVSGVLAAIIGLAPQAALAAPRDDMKAAYDKALSQANNDLDYEGALSTINNAITSAINAGLGDDPVLASLYMLRAALTFTAEGHAAKDRIIADLKGAVILNYYVVVPVEMRSDDLAKYMEQARQASGLSAPQPITLREVSPTCGEDMHFEVLLSVPDGGSAALYWRKQGDTGEFNGAEMAAFSNVAEVDVPASGHADANIEYFVYAFDASNNPVANLGLQDEPMVLEQNCNAEPVEADEPEVEEKPKEESSLPRFWVNIGFGTGFGVASGTAENTYRQFFPRGAQAYGAAEAGCAIARWVAGEKDVSTVDATKLLAAFQSFGAPDQIDAMVASYDATACAERHPVSTGMAIAPFHIEPEFSFRLGNRVSLGVFSRLQVVTGAKLYRDDASKSLSTAYTEDVRSINPQGVRQKVAFSWTAGIKFKYFLGKDEWKIRPFVGAFAGYGHARLRVDMGFANDRNGNSVPDDVEIASDVDSTGSGCFPVWPYNNACDSGNNEDATIAQSVAQNADSSNRIDVVKIGPVFAGAMFGFSYQIAKHFALFGELQIGGYFPDQSSVLFDLVVGPSITF
;
A
#
# COMPACT_ATOMS: atom_id res chain seq x y z
N MET A 1 41.51 -68.22 9.91
CA MET A 1 40.29 -67.75 9.20
C MET A 1 40.33 -66.22 9.19
N ASP A 2 41.35 -65.57 8.62
CA ASP A 2 41.80 -65.51 7.22
C ASP A 2 40.76 -64.93 6.24
N ARG A 3 40.84 -63.60 6.03
CA ARG A 3 41.27 -62.91 4.78
C ARG A 3 40.85 -61.41 4.88
N ASN A 4 41.76 -60.44 4.93
CA ASN A 4 42.54 -59.84 3.82
C ASN A 4 41.65 -59.13 2.77
N PHE A 5 41.90 -57.93 2.23
CA PHE A 5 43.15 -57.21 1.95
C PHE A 5 42.90 -55.70 1.76
N ALA A 6 43.97 -54.92 1.93
CA ALA A 6 44.08 -53.48 1.74
C ALA A 6 44.21 -53.01 0.28
N SER A 7 43.99 -51.70 0.09
CA SER A 7 44.79 -50.75 -0.71
C SER A 7 45.02 -51.03 -2.21
N PHE A 8 44.42 -50.20 -3.07
CA PHE A 8 44.98 -49.84 -4.39
C PHE A 8 44.63 -48.40 -4.77
N LYS A 9 45.68 -47.59 -5.08
CA LYS A 9 45.57 -46.28 -5.76
C LYS A 9 45.40 -46.49 -7.27
N PRO A 10 44.80 -45.50 -7.97
CA PRO A 10 45.59 -44.88 -9.04
C PRO A 10 45.49 -43.35 -9.07
N ARG A 11 46.59 -42.72 -9.50
CA ARG A 11 46.68 -41.32 -9.92
C ARG A 11 46.08 -41.18 -11.31
N PHE A 12 45.29 -40.14 -11.56
CA PHE A 12 45.26 -39.49 -12.88
C PHE A 12 45.04 -37.98 -12.73
N CYS A 13 45.91 -37.24 -13.43
CA CYS A 13 45.89 -35.80 -13.59
C CYS A 13 44.65 -35.35 -14.38
N ALA A 14 44.01 -34.27 -13.94
CA ALA A 14 43.29 -33.38 -14.83
C ALA A 14 43.54 -31.93 -14.39
N ARG A 15 44.09 -31.15 -15.31
CA ARG A 15 44.34 -29.71 -15.20
C ARG A 15 43.00 -28.98 -15.13
N ALA A 16 42.83 -28.10 -14.15
CA ALA A 16 41.85 -27.02 -14.21
C ALA A 16 42.56 -25.72 -13.80
N THR A 17 42.66 -24.84 -14.79
CA THR A 17 43.24 -23.50 -14.75
C THR A 17 42.44 -22.60 -13.80
N PRO A 18 43.07 -21.84 -12.88
CA PRO A 18 42.37 -20.77 -12.16
C PRO A 18 42.42 -19.51 -13.02
N LEU A 19 41.28 -19.11 -13.58
CA LEU A 19 41.15 -17.79 -14.21
C LEU A 19 40.85 -16.76 -13.13
N LEU A 20 41.90 -16.03 -12.79
CA LEU A 20 41.86 -14.74 -12.11
C LEU A 20 40.99 -13.76 -12.92
N VAL A 21 39.93 -13.25 -12.31
CA VAL A 21 39.37 -11.94 -12.64
C VAL A 21 39.17 -11.20 -11.31
N SER A 22 40.27 -10.68 -10.79
CA SER A 22 40.27 -9.53 -9.89
C SER A 22 40.43 -8.30 -10.76
N GLY A 23 39.50 -7.36 -10.72
CA GLY A 23 39.70 -6.07 -11.38
C GLY A 23 38.44 -5.23 -11.54
N VAL A 24 38.45 -4.07 -10.87
CA VAL A 24 37.60 -2.89 -11.07
C VAL A 24 36.24 -2.91 -10.37
N LEU A 25 36.28 -2.74 -9.04
CA LEU A 25 35.20 -2.11 -8.29
C LEU A 25 35.79 -0.88 -7.58
N ALA A 26 36.00 0.20 -8.33
CA ALA A 26 36.31 1.52 -7.79
C ALA A 26 35.97 2.60 -8.84
N ALA A 27 35.32 3.67 -8.36
CA ALA A 27 34.98 4.92 -9.07
C ALA A 27 33.65 4.95 -9.86
N ILE A 28 32.52 4.88 -9.14
CA ILE A 28 31.33 5.71 -9.42
C ILE A 28 30.83 6.26 -8.08
N ILE A 29 31.61 7.16 -7.47
CA ILE A 29 31.14 8.10 -6.45
C ILE A 29 31.47 9.46 -7.05
N GLY A 30 30.46 10.15 -7.58
CA GLY A 30 30.69 11.46 -8.19
C GLY A 30 29.67 11.91 -9.22
N LEU A 31 28.41 11.49 -9.13
CA LEU A 31 27.26 12.19 -9.72
C LEU A 31 26.06 11.93 -8.81
N ALA A 32 26.10 12.46 -7.59
CA ALA A 32 24.85 12.74 -6.91
C ALA A 32 24.15 13.83 -7.75
N PRO A 33 22.92 13.62 -8.23
CA PRO A 33 22.14 14.73 -8.73
C PRO A 33 22.14 15.78 -7.63
N GLN A 34 22.54 17.01 -7.95
CA GLN A 34 22.25 18.13 -7.07
C GLN A 34 20.77 18.02 -6.74
N ALA A 35 20.44 17.88 -5.46
CA ALA A 35 19.07 17.92 -5.02
C ALA A 35 18.51 19.22 -5.58
N ALA A 36 17.67 19.14 -6.61
CA ALA A 36 16.78 20.22 -6.93
C ALA A 36 16.08 20.52 -5.61
N LEU A 37 16.32 21.70 -5.05
CA LEU A 37 15.62 22.16 -3.86
C LEU A 37 14.13 21.96 -4.18
N ALA A 38 13.48 21.03 -3.49
CA ALA A 38 12.06 20.79 -3.66
C ALA A 38 11.36 22.15 -3.48
N ALA A 39 10.36 22.43 -4.31
CA ALA A 39 9.67 23.70 -4.20
C ALA A 39 9.05 23.78 -2.79
N PRO A 40 8.99 24.96 -2.15
CA PRO A 40 8.41 25.08 -0.80
C PRO A 40 6.97 24.51 -0.65
N ARG A 41 6.22 24.36 -1.75
CA ARG A 41 4.93 23.66 -1.79
C ARG A 41 5.05 22.14 -1.64
N ASP A 42 6.09 21.54 -2.22
CA ASP A 42 6.36 20.11 -2.08
C ASP A 42 6.68 19.76 -0.62
N ASP A 43 7.37 20.66 0.09
CA ASP A 43 7.60 20.52 1.54
C ASP A 43 6.28 20.55 2.33
N MET A 44 5.32 21.41 1.96
CA MET A 44 3.99 21.43 2.58
C MET A 44 3.20 20.14 2.30
N LYS A 45 3.20 19.67 1.04
CA LYS A 45 2.56 18.41 0.63
C LYS A 45 3.17 17.22 1.38
N ALA A 46 4.51 17.13 1.43
CA ALA A 46 5.22 16.09 2.15
C ALA A 46 4.97 16.12 3.67
N ALA A 47 4.88 17.31 4.27
CA ALA A 47 4.56 17.45 5.69
C ALA A 47 3.12 17.02 6.00
N TYR A 48 2.17 17.33 5.12
CA TYR A 48 0.80 16.87 5.21
C TYR A 48 0.72 15.33 5.18
N ASP A 49 1.33 14.69 4.18
CA ASP A 49 1.34 13.23 4.04
C ASP A 49 2.01 12.55 5.24
N LYS A 50 3.14 13.12 5.71
CA LYS A 50 3.83 12.64 6.90
C LYS A 50 2.95 12.72 8.14
N ALA A 51 2.31 13.85 8.40
CA ALA A 51 1.45 14.00 9.57
C ALA A 51 0.22 13.09 9.50
N LEU A 52 -0.37 12.92 8.33
CA LEU A 52 -1.48 11.99 8.12
C LEU A 52 -1.03 10.55 8.40
N SER A 53 0.16 10.15 7.93
CA SER A 53 0.75 8.85 8.25
C SER A 53 1.01 8.68 9.75
N GLN A 54 1.59 9.69 10.42
CA GLN A 54 1.84 9.63 11.87
C GLN A 54 0.54 9.44 12.66
N ALA A 55 -0.51 10.16 12.28
CA ALA A 55 -1.81 10.05 12.93
C ALA A 55 -2.51 8.70 12.64
N ASN A 56 -2.53 8.26 11.38
CA ASN A 56 -3.31 7.07 10.98
C ASN A 56 -2.56 5.75 11.17
N ASN A 57 -1.25 5.72 10.95
CA ASN A 57 -0.46 4.48 10.99
C ASN A 57 0.22 4.27 12.35
N ASP A 58 0.69 5.35 12.96
CA ASP A 58 1.47 5.29 14.20
C ASP A 58 0.66 5.72 15.44
N LEU A 59 -0.56 6.25 15.25
CA LEU A 59 -1.40 6.85 16.30
C LEU A 59 -0.70 7.98 17.09
N ASP A 60 0.30 8.60 16.46
CA ASP A 60 1.14 9.66 17.03
C ASP A 60 0.55 11.05 16.70
N TYR A 61 -0.52 11.41 17.42
CA TYR A 61 -1.20 12.70 17.23
C TYR A 61 -0.35 13.91 17.61
N GLU A 62 0.50 13.78 18.64
CA GLU A 62 1.39 14.86 19.08
C GLU A 62 2.49 15.11 18.04
N GLY A 63 3.12 14.03 17.53
CA GLY A 63 4.08 14.12 16.44
C GLY A 63 3.46 14.65 15.15
N ALA A 64 2.24 14.25 14.81
CA ALA A 64 1.50 14.78 13.66
C ALA A 64 1.23 16.29 13.80
N LEU A 65 0.74 16.74 14.97
CA LEU A 65 0.52 18.17 15.26
C LEU A 65 1.82 18.97 15.19
N SER A 66 2.92 18.42 15.72
CA SER A 66 4.25 19.04 15.65
C SER A 66 4.71 19.20 14.20
N THR A 67 4.60 18.15 13.38
CA THR A 67 4.93 18.19 11.96
C THR A 67 4.15 19.28 11.23
N ILE A 68 2.82 19.36 11.43
CA ILE A 68 1.98 20.37 10.77
C ILE A 68 2.28 21.78 11.25
N ASN A 69 2.48 21.99 12.54
CA ASN A 69 2.80 23.31 13.07
C ASN A 69 4.12 23.86 12.51
N ASN A 70 5.14 22.99 12.42
CA ASN A 70 6.42 23.35 11.82
C ASN A 70 6.26 23.68 10.33
N ALA A 71 5.48 22.89 9.59
CA ALA A 71 5.25 23.15 8.17
C ALA A 71 4.51 24.47 7.92
N ILE A 72 3.46 24.76 8.69
CA ILE A 72 2.73 26.04 8.61
C ILE A 72 3.67 27.21 8.89
N THR A 73 4.47 27.11 9.95
CA THR A 73 5.41 28.17 10.32
C THR A 73 6.49 28.38 9.26
N SER A 74 7.05 27.29 8.72
CA SER A 74 8.02 27.35 7.63
C SER A 74 7.44 27.98 6.37
N ALA A 75 6.21 27.61 5.98
CA ALA A 75 5.53 28.19 4.83
C ALA A 75 5.30 29.71 5.00
N ILE A 76 4.80 30.14 6.17
CA ILE A 76 4.61 31.57 6.47
C ILE A 76 5.95 32.31 6.44
N ASN A 77 7.00 31.76 7.03
CA ASN A 77 8.33 32.36 7.03
C ASN A 77 8.95 32.44 5.62
N ALA A 78 8.56 31.54 4.72
CA ALA A 78 8.93 31.56 3.31
C ALA A 78 8.09 32.53 2.46
N GLY A 79 7.16 33.27 3.07
CA GLY A 79 6.27 34.21 2.38
C GLY A 79 5.05 33.58 1.71
N LEU A 80 4.75 32.32 2.02
CA LEU A 80 3.62 31.56 1.46
C LEU A 80 2.40 31.56 2.39
N GLY A 81 2.21 32.62 3.17
CA GLY A 81 1.10 32.74 4.11
C GLY A 81 -0.28 32.79 3.44
N ASP A 82 -0.34 33.26 2.20
CA ASP A 82 -1.56 33.35 1.39
C ASP A 82 -1.69 32.22 0.37
N ASP A 83 -0.86 31.17 0.48
CA ASP A 83 -0.87 30.05 -0.47
C ASP A 83 -2.05 29.10 -0.21
N PRO A 84 -2.88 28.76 -1.22
CA PRO A 84 -4.03 27.87 -1.04
C PRO A 84 -3.68 26.45 -0.57
N VAL A 85 -2.45 25.95 -0.81
CA VAL A 85 -1.98 24.65 -0.30
C VAL A 85 -1.95 24.63 1.22
N LEU A 86 -1.67 25.77 1.85
CA LEU A 86 -1.63 25.93 3.30
C LEU A 86 -3.01 25.68 3.95
N ALA A 87 -4.10 25.82 3.19
CA ALA A 87 -5.45 25.51 3.66
C ALA A 87 -5.56 24.05 4.16
N SER A 88 -4.94 23.10 3.44
CA SER A 88 -4.96 21.68 3.80
C SER A 88 -4.21 21.41 5.12
N LEU A 89 -3.14 22.17 5.39
CA LEU A 89 -2.38 22.04 6.63
C LEU A 89 -3.19 22.60 7.81
N TYR A 90 -3.84 23.75 7.66
CA TYR A 90 -4.77 24.27 8.67
C TYR A 90 -5.94 23.30 8.91
N MET A 91 -6.48 22.70 7.84
CA MET A 91 -7.54 21.69 7.93
C MET A 91 -7.11 20.48 8.74
N LEU A 92 -5.93 19.92 8.43
CA LEU A 92 -5.41 18.75 9.11
C LEU A 92 -5.07 19.09 10.57
N ARG A 93 -4.53 20.27 10.86
CA ARG A 93 -4.31 20.72 12.24
C ARG A 93 -5.61 20.79 13.04
N ALA A 94 -6.67 21.34 12.45
CA ALA A 94 -7.99 21.40 13.06
C ALA A 94 -8.54 20.00 13.37
N ALA A 95 -8.42 19.08 12.42
CA ALA A 95 -8.87 17.69 12.57
C ALA A 95 -8.07 16.91 13.64
N LEU A 96 -6.75 17.08 13.67
CA LEU A 96 -5.88 16.49 14.69
C LEU A 96 -6.18 17.07 16.08
N THR A 97 -6.39 18.39 16.17
CA THR A 97 -6.75 19.06 17.43
C THR A 97 -8.11 18.58 17.94
N PHE A 98 -9.09 18.40 17.06
CA PHE A 98 -10.37 17.82 17.42
C PHE A 98 -10.23 16.39 17.92
N THR A 99 -9.37 15.59 17.29
CA THR A 99 -9.12 14.20 17.70
C THR A 99 -8.46 14.13 19.07
N ALA A 100 -7.49 15.01 19.35
CA ALA A 100 -6.75 15.02 20.61
C ALA A 100 -7.54 15.62 21.79
N GLU A 101 -8.33 16.67 21.55
CA GLU A 101 -8.92 17.50 22.62
C GLU A 101 -10.45 17.61 22.56
N GLY A 102 -11.08 17.14 21.48
CA GLY A 102 -12.52 17.22 21.27
C GLY A 102 -13.06 18.65 21.33
N HIS A 103 -14.26 18.79 21.90
CA HIS A 103 -14.95 20.09 22.01
C HIS A 103 -14.26 21.11 22.92
N ALA A 104 -13.33 20.68 23.78
CA ALA A 104 -12.60 21.59 24.66
C ALA A 104 -11.74 22.58 23.86
N ALA A 105 -11.30 22.20 22.65
CA ALA A 105 -10.51 23.03 21.76
C ALA A 105 -11.33 23.75 20.67
N LYS A 106 -12.66 23.81 20.80
CA LYS A 106 -13.59 24.35 19.78
C LYS A 106 -13.11 25.67 19.16
N ASP A 107 -12.75 26.65 19.99
CA ASP A 107 -12.39 27.99 19.48
C ASP A 107 -11.12 27.98 18.64
N ARG A 108 -10.12 27.15 19.01
CA ARG A 108 -8.89 26.98 18.22
C ARG A 108 -9.16 26.24 16.91
N ILE A 109 -9.98 25.19 16.97
CA ILE A 109 -10.40 24.43 15.79
C ILE A 109 -11.12 25.35 14.79
N ILE A 110 -12.08 26.16 15.24
CA ILE A 110 -12.79 27.10 14.37
C ILE A 110 -11.83 28.17 13.81
N ALA A 111 -10.85 28.64 14.58
CA ALA A 111 -9.85 29.59 14.09
C ALA A 111 -9.01 28.98 12.96
N ASP A 112 -8.56 27.74 13.10
CA ASP A 112 -7.81 27.01 12.06
C ASP A 112 -8.67 26.75 10.82
N LEU A 113 -9.89 26.27 11.00
CA LEU A 113 -10.84 26.06 9.89
C LEU A 113 -11.14 27.38 9.17
N LYS A 114 -11.25 28.50 9.90
CA LYS A 114 -11.44 29.83 9.29
C LYS A 114 -10.22 30.24 8.47
N GLY A 115 -9.01 29.99 8.97
CA GLY A 115 -7.77 30.18 8.21
C GLY A 115 -7.75 29.35 6.93
N ALA A 116 -8.14 28.07 7.02
CA ALA A 116 -8.25 27.19 5.87
C ALA A 116 -9.27 27.69 4.84
N VAL A 117 -10.45 28.12 5.28
CA VAL A 117 -11.51 28.65 4.41
C VAL A 117 -11.10 29.94 3.69
N ILE A 118 -10.36 30.83 4.37
CA ILE A 118 -9.86 32.07 3.75
C ILE A 118 -8.93 31.78 2.57
N LEU A 119 -8.11 30.74 2.70
CA LEU A 119 -7.16 30.32 1.67
C LEU A 119 -7.82 29.47 0.57
N ASN A 120 -8.78 28.63 0.94
CA ASN A 120 -9.54 27.78 0.04
C ASN A 120 -10.92 27.48 0.63
N TYR A 121 -11.97 28.13 0.10
CA TYR A 121 -13.33 28.03 0.63
C TYR A 121 -13.90 26.60 0.69
N TYR A 122 -13.50 25.76 -0.26
CA TYR A 122 -13.96 24.38 -0.41
C TYR A 122 -12.95 23.35 0.10
N VAL A 123 -11.98 23.76 0.93
CA VAL A 123 -11.04 22.83 1.56
C VAL A 123 -11.78 21.65 2.22
N VAL A 124 -11.27 20.45 1.98
CA VAL A 124 -11.95 19.19 2.37
C VAL A 124 -11.25 18.57 3.57
N VAL A 125 -12.04 18.07 4.53
CA VAL A 125 -11.54 17.27 5.65
C VAL A 125 -11.11 15.89 5.11
N PRO A 126 -9.90 15.41 5.44
CA PRO A 126 -9.46 14.05 5.10
C PRO A 126 -10.52 13.03 5.50
N VAL A 127 -10.82 12.07 4.63
CA VAL A 127 -11.96 11.15 4.82
C VAL A 127 -11.85 10.37 6.12
N GLU A 128 -10.63 10.04 6.54
CA GLU A 128 -10.29 9.31 7.76
C GLU A 128 -10.57 10.11 9.04
N MET A 129 -10.63 11.44 8.95
CA MET A 129 -10.81 12.35 10.08
C MET A 129 -12.15 13.10 10.03
N ARG A 130 -13.06 12.72 9.13
CA ARG A 130 -14.39 13.34 9.03
C ARG A 130 -15.21 13.02 10.27
N SER A 131 -15.84 14.05 10.84
CA SER A 131 -16.86 13.92 11.88
C SER A 131 -17.98 14.94 11.65
N ASP A 132 -19.19 14.62 12.10
CA ASP A 132 -20.34 15.52 12.00
C ASP A 132 -20.07 16.86 12.72
N ASP A 133 -19.27 16.85 13.78
CA ASP A 133 -18.95 18.05 14.53
C ASP A 133 -17.89 18.91 13.84
N LEU A 134 -16.89 18.30 13.20
CA LEU A 134 -15.96 19.03 12.34
C LEU A 134 -16.69 19.66 11.15
N ALA A 135 -17.68 18.98 10.57
CA ALA A 135 -18.53 19.56 9.52
C ALA A 135 -19.31 20.78 10.02
N LYS A 136 -19.88 20.73 11.25
CA LYS A 136 -20.54 21.90 11.88
C LYS A 136 -19.57 23.03 12.18
N TYR A 137 -18.33 22.72 12.57
CA TYR A 137 -17.30 23.73 12.82
C TYR A 137 -16.80 24.37 11.53
N MET A 138 -16.70 23.59 10.44
CA MET A 138 -16.39 24.13 9.11
C MET A 138 -17.48 25.10 8.65
N GLU A 139 -18.75 24.77 8.84
CA GLU A 139 -19.85 25.66 8.48
C GLU A 139 -19.81 26.97 9.31
N GLN A 140 -19.53 26.87 10.61
CA GLN A 140 -19.29 28.05 11.45
C GLN A 140 -18.09 28.87 10.96
N ALA A 141 -17.00 28.22 10.55
CA ALA A 141 -15.83 28.89 10.01
C ALA A 141 -16.12 29.62 8.70
N ARG A 142 -16.92 29.02 7.79
CA ARG A 142 -17.39 29.67 6.56
C ARG A 142 -18.24 30.91 6.86
N GLN A 143 -19.22 30.79 7.75
CA GLN A 143 -20.04 31.93 8.18
C GLN A 143 -19.19 33.03 8.82
N ALA A 144 -18.23 32.66 9.67
CA ALA A 144 -17.34 33.59 10.35
C ALA A 144 -16.26 34.21 9.43
N SER A 145 -15.99 33.62 8.27
CA SER A 145 -15.06 34.16 7.28
C SER A 145 -15.64 35.38 6.55
N GLY A 146 -16.97 35.47 6.45
CA GLY A 146 -17.65 36.51 5.66
C GLY A 146 -17.49 36.34 4.14
N LEU A 147 -16.87 35.25 3.68
CA LEU A 147 -16.70 34.94 2.26
C LEU A 147 -17.97 34.26 1.71
N SER A 148 -18.33 34.61 0.48
CA SER A 148 -19.27 33.84 -0.33
C SER A 148 -18.54 32.73 -1.08
N ALA A 149 -19.27 31.67 -1.45
CA ALA A 149 -18.77 30.63 -2.34
C ALA A 149 -18.15 31.26 -3.61
N PRO A 150 -16.87 30.98 -3.91
CA PRO A 150 -16.20 31.48 -5.11
C PRO A 150 -16.74 30.81 -6.38
N GLN A 151 -16.27 31.28 -7.54
CA GLN A 151 -16.55 30.60 -8.81
C GLN A 151 -16.02 29.16 -8.77
N PRO A 152 -16.73 28.19 -9.38
CA PRO A 152 -16.37 26.76 -9.36
C PRO A 152 -14.93 26.44 -9.79
N ILE A 153 -14.32 27.29 -10.62
CA ILE A 153 -12.93 27.22 -11.01
C ILE A 153 -12.38 28.65 -11.10
N THR A 154 -11.19 28.88 -10.56
CA THR A 154 -10.48 30.15 -10.67
C THR A 154 -9.07 29.91 -11.18
N LEU A 155 -8.70 30.55 -12.28
CA LEU A 155 -7.33 30.55 -12.76
C LEU A 155 -6.49 31.50 -11.90
N ARG A 156 -5.36 31.03 -11.38
CA ARG A 156 -4.35 31.94 -10.84
C ARG A 156 -3.48 32.46 -11.97
N GLU A 157 -2.97 33.67 -11.79
CA GLU A 157 -2.20 34.37 -12.80
C GLU A 157 -1.07 33.49 -13.36
N VAL A 158 -1.17 33.17 -14.66
CA VAL A 158 -0.11 32.49 -15.40
C VAL A 158 0.85 33.56 -15.86
N SER A 159 2.06 33.55 -15.31
CA SER A 159 3.11 34.46 -15.75
C SER A 159 3.68 33.98 -17.08
N PRO A 160 3.76 34.83 -18.12
CA PRO A 160 4.45 34.47 -19.34
C PRO A 160 5.94 34.30 -19.07
N THR A 161 6.48 33.14 -19.42
CA THR A 161 7.89 32.79 -19.28
C THR A 161 8.44 32.42 -20.65
N CYS A 162 9.47 33.15 -21.12
CA CYS A 162 10.13 32.86 -22.39
C CYS A 162 11.25 31.85 -22.17
N GLY A 163 11.27 30.77 -22.95
CA GLY A 163 12.28 29.72 -22.90
C GLY A 163 12.20 28.80 -21.67
N GLU A 164 11.19 28.97 -20.81
CA GLU A 164 10.94 28.15 -19.63
C GLU A 164 9.54 27.54 -19.70
N ASP A 165 9.26 26.55 -18.86
CA ASP A 165 7.94 25.93 -18.79
C ASP A 165 6.91 26.96 -18.27
N MET A 166 5.67 26.88 -18.78
CA MET A 166 4.56 27.68 -18.27
C MET A 166 3.81 26.92 -17.20
N HIS A 167 3.71 27.50 -16.01
CA HIS A 167 2.97 26.93 -14.89
C HIS A 167 1.50 27.38 -14.88
N PHE A 168 0.59 26.42 -15.00
CA PHE A 168 -0.85 26.64 -14.84
C PHE A 168 -1.30 26.17 -13.46
N GLU A 169 -1.89 27.06 -12.69
CA GLU A 169 -2.51 26.75 -11.40
C GLU A 169 -3.99 27.17 -11.43
N VAL A 170 -4.87 26.23 -11.11
CA VAL A 170 -6.30 26.51 -10.91
C VAL A 170 -6.72 26.12 -9.50
N LEU A 171 -7.54 26.99 -8.89
CA LEU A 171 -8.23 26.69 -7.66
C LEU A 171 -9.61 26.12 -7.99
N LEU A 172 -9.81 24.86 -7.62
CA LEU A 172 -11.06 24.14 -7.76
C LEU A 172 -11.98 24.47 -6.59
N SER A 173 -13.22 24.76 -6.90
CA SER A 173 -14.25 25.08 -5.93
C SER A 173 -15.38 24.07 -6.03
N VAL A 174 -14.98 22.80 -6.06
CA VAL A 174 -15.86 21.64 -6.21
C VAL A 174 -16.07 21.01 -4.83
N PRO A 175 -17.34 20.88 -4.37
CA PRO A 175 -17.63 20.15 -3.14
C PRO A 175 -17.09 18.72 -3.23
N ASP A 176 -16.40 18.27 -2.19
CA ASP A 176 -15.80 16.93 -2.04
C ASP A 176 -14.53 16.64 -2.84
N GLY A 177 -13.93 17.67 -3.44
CA GLY A 177 -12.71 17.54 -4.23
C GLY A 177 -13.00 17.21 -5.70
N GLY A 178 -12.11 17.62 -6.58
CA GLY A 178 -12.27 17.49 -8.02
C GLY A 178 -10.93 17.34 -8.72
N SER A 179 -10.97 16.91 -9.98
CA SER A 179 -9.82 16.92 -10.87
C SER A 179 -9.96 18.05 -11.90
N ALA A 180 -8.86 18.39 -12.56
CA ALA A 180 -8.90 19.33 -13.68
C ALA A 180 -8.03 18.86 -14.84
N ALA A 181 -8.37 19.34 -16.03
CA ALA A 181 -7.59 19.12 -17.24
C ALA A 181 -7.43 20.43 -17.99
N LEU A 182 -6.19 20.74 -18.37
CA LEU A 182 -5.83 21.83 -19.26
C LEU A 182 -5.82 21.31 -20.69
N TYR A 183 -6.36 22.08 -21.61
CA TYR A 183 -6.27 21.86 -23.05
C TYR A 183 -5.63 23.08 -23.67
N TRP A 184 -4.58 22.91 -24.45
CA TRP A 184 -3.84 24.05 -25.03
C TRP A 184 -3.27 23.76 -26.42
N ARG A 185 -3.06 24.82 -27.21
CA ARG A 185 -2.34 24.79 -28.49
C ARG A 185 -1.70 26.14 -28.77
N LYS A 186 -0.83 26.23 -29.78
CA LYS A 186 -0.30 27.52 -30.23
C LYS A 186 -1.42 28.36 -30.86
N GLN A 187 -1.44 29.66 -30.57
CA GLN A 187 -2.45 30.57 -31.09
C GLN A 187 -2.41 30.58 -32.63
N GLY A 188 -3.58 30.43 -33.25
CA GLY A 188 -3.71 30.34 -34.72
C GLY A 188 -3.40 28.96 -35.32
N ASP A 189 -3.00 27.97 -34.52
CA ASP A 189 -2.94 26.57 -34.96
C ASP A 189 -4.36 26.03 -35.17
N THR A 190 -4.57 25.25 -36.23
CA THR A 190 -5.87 24.61 -36.54
C THR A 190 -5.92 23.15 -36.10
N GLY A 191 -4.82 22.63 -35.56
CA GLY A 191 -4.74 21.29 -34.97
C GLY A 191 -5.60 21.11 -33.71
N GLU A 192 -5.70 19.86 -33.27
CA GLU A 192 -6.36 19.47 -32.02
C GLU A 192 -5.63 20.06 -30.80
N PHE A 193 -6.37 20.41 -29.74
CA PHE A 193 -5.78 20.85 -28.48
C PHE A 193 -5.04 19.70 -27.80
N ASN A 194 -3.86 20.00 -27.26
CA ASN A 194 -3.11 19.08 -26.41
C ASN A 194 -3.74 19.06 -25.02
N GLY A 195 -4.20 17.90 -24.57
CA GLY A 195 -4.71 17.70 -23.22
C GLY A 195 -3.60 17.39 -22.22
N ALA A 196 -3.67 17.98 -21.04
CA ALA A 196 -2.80 17.71 -19.91
C ALA A 196 -3.63 17.60 -18.62
N GLU A 197 -3.47 16.50 -17.90
CA GLU A 197 -4.11 16.30 -16.60
C GLU A 197 -3.44 17.21 -15.57
N MET A 198 -4.24 17.91 -14.76
CA MET A 198 -3.74 18.77 -13.69
C MET A 198 -3.79 18.02 -12.37
N ALA A 199 -2.62 17.74 -11.79
CA ALA A 199 -2.53 17.02 -10.54
C ALA A 199 -3.10 17.90 -9.40
N ALA A 200 -4.15 17.41 -8.75
CA ALA A 200 -4.79 18.13 -7.66
C ALA A 200 -4.22 17.72 -6.30
N PHE A 201 -3.83 18.70 -5.49
CA PHE A 201 -3.61 18.52 -4.06
C PHE A 201 -4.64 19.36 -3.32
N SER A 202 -5.54 18.70 -2.58
CA SER A 202 -6.75 19.32 -2.03
C SER A 202 -7.62 19.85 -3.17
N ASN A 203 -7.64 21.17 -3.40
CA ASN A 203 -8.32 21.77 -4.55
C ASN A 203 -7.41 22.65 -5.41
N VAL A 204 -6.10 22.58 -5.22
CA VAL A 204 -5.14 23.29 -6.08
C VAL A 204 -4.69 22.29 -7.14
N ALA A 205 -5.05 22.53 -8.39
CA ALA A 205 -4.64 21.70 -9.50
C ALA A 205 -3.58 22.43 -10.33
N GLU A 206 -2.47 21.75 -10.56
CA GLU A 206 -1.27 22.31 -11.17
C GLU A 206 -0.85 21.49 -12.39
N VAL A 207 -0.36 22.15 -13.44
CA VAL A 207 0.31 21.50 -14.56
C VAL A 207 1.31 22.44 -15.23
N ASP A 208 2.43 21.89 -15.68
CA ASP A 208 3.41 22.62 -16.48
C ASP A 208 3.24 22.32 -17.96
N VAL A 209 3.17 23.36 -18.79
CA VAL A 209 3.26 23.25 -20.24
C VAL A 209 4.72 23.43 -20.64
N PRO A 210 5.39 22.40 -21.20
CA PRO A 210 6.82 22.46 -21.46
C PRO A 210 7.22 23.57 -22.44
N ALA A 211 8.38 24.18 -22.22
CA ALA A 211 9.00 25.18 -23.11
C ALA A 211 9.02 24.72 -24.57
N SER A 212 9.41 23.46 -24.79
CA SER A 212 9.44 22.82 -26.11
C SER A 212 8.08 22.73 -26.79
N GLY A 213 6.99 22.71 -26.02
CA GLY A 213 5.63 22.60 -26.53
C GLY A 213 5.11 23.93 -27.07
N HIS A 214 5.23 25.01 -26.30
CA HIS A 214 4.77 26.34 -26.74
C HIS A 214 5.79 27.04 -27.64
N ALA A 215 7.09 26.79 -27.45
CA ALA A 215 8.19 27.38 -28.21
C ALA A 215 8.05 28.92 -28.33
N ASP A 216 7.86 29.58 -27.19
CA ASP A 216 7.68 31.02 -27.05
C ASP A 216 6.50 31.65 -27.81
N ALA A 217 5.61 30.83 -28.40
CA ALA A 217 4.41 31.29 -29.06
C ALA A 217 3.31 31.60 -28.04
N ASN A 218 2.45 32.58 -28.39
CA ASN A 218 1.17 32.73 -27.71
C ASN A 218 0.39 31.41 -27.77
N ILE A 219 -0.35 31.10 -26.71
CA ILE A 219 -1.15 29.87 -26.66
C ILE A 219 -2.63 30.16 -26.49
N GLU A 220 -3.46 29.35 -27.14
CA GLU A 220 -4.89 29.22 -26.89
C GLU A 220 -5.10 28.08 -25.90
N TYR A 221 -5.92 28.29 -24.87
CA TYR A 221 -6.18 27.27 -23.86
C TYR A 221 -7.60 27.33 -23.28
N PHE A 222 -8.03 26.23 -22.70
CA PHE A 222 -9.20 26.15 -21.83
C PHE A 222 -8.97 25.09 -20.75
N VAL A 223 -9.65 25.22 -19.62
CA VAL A 223 -9.55 24.28 -18.49
C VAL A 223 -10.94 23.74 -18.17
N TYR A 224 -11.04 22.43 -17.92
CA TYR A 224 -12.25 21.81 -17.35
C TYR A 224 -11.97 21.34 -15.93
N ALA A 225 -12.93 21.58 -15.04
CA ALA A 225 -12.99 20.97 -13.71
C ALA A 225 -14.03 19.84 -13.71
N PHE A 226 -13.71 18.76 -13.01
CA PHE A 226 -14.58 17.60 -12.87
C PHE A 226 -14.88 17.33 -11.39
N ASP A 227 -16.07 16.80 -11.10
CA ASP A 227 -16.39 16.26 -9.77
C ASP A 227 -15.74 14.89 -9.53
N ALA A 228 -15.90 14.35 -8.32
CA ALA A 228 -15.42 13.01 -7.95
C ALA A 228 -16.00 11.87 -8.80
N SER A 229 -17.06 12.12 -9.59
CA SER A 229 -17.65 11.16 -10.53
C SER A 229 -17.19 11.40 -11.98
N ASN A 230 -16.18 12.25 -12.19
CA ASN A 230 -15.67 12.69 -13.49
C ASN A 230 -16.71 13.39 -14.38
N ASN A 231 -17.75 13.99 -13.79
CA ASN A 231 -18.65 14.86 -14.56
C ASN A 231 -18.05 16.27 -14.64
N PRO A 232 -18.10 16.93 -15.82
CA PRO A 232 -17.65 18.31 -15.93
C PRO A 232 -18.59 19.22 -15.13
N VAL A 233 -18.02 19.96 -14.18
CA VAL A 233 -18.77 20.86 -13.29
C VAL A 233 -18.49 22.33 -13.55
N ALA A 234 -17.35 22.64 -14.17
CA ALA A 234 -16.98 23.99 -14.52
C ALA A 234 -15.92 24.03 -15.63
N ASN A 235 -15.75 25.20 -16.25
CA ASN A 235 -14.72 25.43 -17.24
C ASN A 235 -14.23 26.88 -17.24
N LEU A 236 -13.00 27.07 -17.74
CA LEU A 236 -12.40 28.35 -18.09
C LEU A 236 -12.12 28.34 -19.59
N GLY A 237 -12.87 29.12 -20.35
CA GLY A 237 -12.86 29.03 -21.83
C GLY A 237 -13.55 27.76 -22.34
N LEU A 238 -13.72 27.67 -23.64
CA LEU A 238 -14.30 26.53 -24.34
C LEU A 238 -13.43 26.18 -25.55
N GLN A 239 -13.63 25.00 -26.12
CA GLN A 239 -12.90 24.61 -27.33
C GLN A 239 -13.17 25.56 -28.51
N ASP A 240 -14.40 26.03 -28.65
CA ASP A 240 -14.80 26.97 -29.71
C ASP A 240 -14.51 28.45 -29.33
N GLU A 241 -14.27 28.72 -28.05
CA GLU A 241 -13.95 30.04 -27.50
C GLU A 241 -12.79 29.93 -26.49
N PRO A 242 -11.57 29.59 -26.94
CA PRO A 242 -10.44 29.41 -26.05
C PRO A 242 -9.96 30.76 -25.49
N MET A 243 -9.37 30.72 -24.30
CA MET A 243 -8.63 31.85 -23.75
C MET A 243 -7.28 31.97 -24.45
N VAL A 244 -6.73 33.18 -24.51
CA VAL A 244 -5.40 33.43 -25.11
C VAL A 244 -4.45 33.88 -24.00
N LEU A 245 -3.29 33.23 -23.91
CA LEU A 245 -2.16 33.68 -23.11
C LEU A 245 -1.10 34.26 -24.05
N GLU A 246 -0.90 35.57 -23.98
CA GLU A 246 0.13 36.26 -24.74
C GLU A 246 1.47 36.16 -24.00
N GLN A 247 2.46 35.51 -24.63
CA GLN A 247 3.77 35.35 -24.02
C GLN A 247 4.64 36.60 -24.17
N ASN A 248 4.32 37.49 -25.13
CA ASN A 248 5.05 38.73 -25.41
C ASN A 248 6.59 38.55 -25.52
N CYS A 249 7.04 37.34 -25.85
CA CYS A 249 8.41 37.07 -26.19
C CYS A 249 8.66 37.70 -27.57
N ASN A 250 9.71 38.51 -27.73
CA ASN A 250 10.11 39.04 -29.02
C ASN A 250 10.50 37.86 -29.93
N ALA A 251 9.52 37.27 -30.61
CA ALA A 251 9.75 36.20 -31.56
C ALA A 251 10.46 36.79 -32.78
N GLU A 252 11.70 36.36 -33.03
CA GLU A 252 12.24 36.44 -34.39
C GLU A 252 11.31 35.60 -35.29
N PRO A 253 10.89 36.14 -36.45
CA PRO A 253 9.98 35.43 -37.34
C PRO A 253 10.68 34.18 -37.86
N VAL A 254 10.15 33.01 -37.49
CA VAL A 254 10.57 31.73 -38.09
C VAL A 254 10.00 31.70 -39.50
N GLU A 255 10.87 31.87 -40.51
CA GLU A 255 10.51 31.67 -41.91
C GLU A 255 9.98 30.26 -42.13
N ALA A 256 8.87 30.17 -42.87
CA ALA A 256 8.28 28.93 -43.30
C ALA A 256 9.18 28.30 -44.38
N ASP A 257 9.91 27.25 -44.03
CA ASP A 257 10.63 26.44 -45.01
C ASP A 257 9.65 25.62 -45.87
N GLU A 258 9.92 25.64 -47.17
CA GLU A 258 9.20 24.94 -48.23
C GLU A 258 9.23 23.41 -48.06
N PRO A 259 8.21 22.67 -48.53
CA PRO A 259 8.18 21.23 -48.42
C PRO A 259 9.10 20.56 -49.45
N GLU A 260 10.22 20.00 -48.98
CA GLU A 260 11.04 19.07 -49.76
C GLU A 260 10.35 17.70 -49.83
N VAL A 261 10.08 17.23 -51.05
CA VAL A 261 9.48 15.92 -51.32
C VAL A 261 10.56 14.85 -51.14
N GLU A 262 10.67 14.28 -49.94
CA GLU A 262 11.41 13.04 -49.72
C GLU A 262 10.55 11.82 -50.10
N GLU A 263 11.13 10.95 -50.93
CA GLU A 263 10.58 9.65 -51.28
C GLU A 263 10.31 8.82 -50.01
N LYS A 264 9.05 8.40 -49.82
CA LYS A 264 8.66 7.50 -48.71
C LYS A 264 9.57 6.27 -48.65
N PRO A 265 10.43 6.13 -47.63
CA PRO A 265 11.01 4.85 -47.31
C PRO A 265 9.86 3.94 -46.86
N LYS A 266 9.91 2.65 -47.20
CA LYS A 266 8.95 1.66 -46.69
C LYS A 266 8.81 1.85 -45.19
N GLU A 267 7.59 2.16 -44.73
CA GLU A 267 7.26 2.33 -43.31
C GLU A 267 7.79 1.12 -42.53
N GLU A 268 8.93 1.30 -41.87
CA GLU A 268 9.39 0.36 -40.87
C GLU A 268 8.36 0.39 -39.75
N SER A 269 7.84 -0.78 -39.42
CA SER A 269 6.73 -0.93 -38.50
C SER A 269 6.95 -0.16 -37.19
N SER A 270 5.99 0.69 -36.83
CA SER A 270 5.97 1.60 -35.67
C SER A 270 5.95 0.92 -34.29
N LEU A 271 6.06 -0.41 -34.24
CA LEU A 271 6.04 -1.18 -33.00
C LEU A 271 7.47 -1.58 -32.63
N PRO A 272 7.93 -1.25 -31.40
CA PRO A 272 9.25 -1.58 -30.93
C PRO A 272 9.50 -3.08 -30.99
N ARG A 273 10.74 -3.48 -31.26
CA ARG A 273 11.11 -4.90 -31.33
C ARG A 273 11.19 -5.52 -29.94
N PHE A 274 11.51 -4.68 -28.96
CA PHE A 274 11.72 -5.05 -27.57
C PHE A 274 11.23 -3.92 -26.65
N TRP A 275 10.66 -4.28 -25.51
CA TRP A 275 10.32 -3.30 -24.49
C TRP A 275 10.45 -3.87 -23.07
N VAL A 276 10.68 -2.94 -22.14
CA VAL A 276 10.77 -3.21 -20.71
C VAL A 276 9.61 -2.47 -20.04
N ASN A 277 8.72 -3.24 -19.42
CA ASN A 277 7.61 -2.74 -18.63
C ASN A 277 7.99 -2.77 -17.15
N ILE A 278 7.72 -1.70 -16.43
CA ILE A 278 7.80 -1.66 -14.97
C ILE A 278 6.39 -1.43 -14.46
N GLY A 279 5.69 -2.52 -14.13
CA GLY A 279 4.34 -2.46 -13.62
C GLY A 279 4.30 -2.17 -12.12
N PHE A 280 3.37 -1.34 -11.71
CA PHE A 280 2.92 -1.21 -10.34
C PHE A 280 1.47 -1.64 -10.31
N GLY A 281 1.14 -2.54 -9.39
CA GLY A 281 -0.16 -3.15 -9.38
C GLY A 281 -0.74 -3.37 -8.01
N THR A 282 -2.06 -3.53 -8.02
CA THR A 282 -2.87 -3.97 -6.89
C THR A 282 -3.85 -5.00 -7.40
N GLY A 283 -4.38 -5.83 -6.52
CA GLY A 283 -5.33 -6.83 -6.92
C GLY A 283 -6.29 -7.22 -5.83
N PHE A 284 -7.25 -8.05 -6.21
CA PHE A 284 -8.11 -8.75 -5.30
C PHE A 284 -8.37 -10.15 -5.83
N GLY A 285 -8.65 -11.09 -4.95
CA GLY A 285 -8.90 -12.46 -5.33
C GLY A 285 -9.83 -13.15 -4.37
N VAL A 286 -10.26 -14.34 -4.76
CA VAL A 286 -10.99 -15.24 -3.89
C VAL A 286 -9.97 -16.03 -3.08
N ALA A 287 -9.79 -15.63 -1.82
CA ALA A 287 -9.03 -16.40 -0.85
C ALA A 287 -9.91 -17.53 -0.31
N SER A 288 -9.39 -18.74 -0.34
CA SER A 288 -9.96 -19.92 0.30
C SER A 288 -8.79 -20.71 0.85
N GLY A 289 -8.86 -21.29 2.04
CA GLY A 289 -7.73 -22.04 2.56
C GLY A 289 -7.49 -21.92 4.04
N THR A 290 -6.22 -21.81 4.41
CA THR A 290 -5.78 -21.57 5.78
C THR A 290 -4.86 -20.35 5.82
N ALA A 291 -4.92 -19.61 6.92
CA ALA A 291 -4.03 -18.50 7.18
C ALA A 291 -2.56 -18.97 7.22
N GLU A 292 -1.61 -18.14 6.79
CA GLU A 292 -0.21 -18.54 6.74
C GLU A 292 0.43 -18.56 8.14
N ASN A 293 0.10 -17.60 8.99
CA ASN A 293 0.79 -17.41 10.28
C ASN A 293 -0.15 -17.58 11.48
N THR A 294 -1.45 -17.40 11.31
CA THR A 294 -2.44 -17.53 12.37
C THR A 294 -2.74 -19.00 12.61
N TYR A 295 -2.37 -19.49 13.80
CA TYR A 295 -2.81 -20.79 14.26
C TYR A 295 -4.32 -20.79 14.49
N ARG A 296 -4.92 -21.98 14.43
CA ARG A 296 -6.33 -22.16 14.77
C ARG A 296 -6.60 -21.66 16.19
N GLN A 297 -7.43 -20.63 16.28
CA GLN A 297 -7.88 -20.05 17.54
C GLN A 297 -8.84 -20.98 18.29
N PHE A 298 -8.82 -20.83 19.60
CA PHE A 298 -9.71 -21.43 20.57
C PHE A 298 -10.72 -20.37 20.99
N PHE A 299 -11.98 -20.77 21.12
CA PHE A 299 -13.08 -19.89 21.54
C PHE A 299 -13.74 -20.50 22.77
N PRO A 300 -13.15 -20.29 23.97
CA PRO A 300 -13.74 -20.73 25.23
C PRO A 300 -15.17 -20.19 25.38
N ARG A 301 -16.07 -20.94 26.03
CA ARG A 301 -17.53 -20.65 26.09
C ARG A 301 -18.26 -20.62 24.74
N GLY A 302 -17.57 -20.99 23.65
CA GLY A 302 -18.16 -21.19 22.32
C GLY A 302 -18.64 -22.63 22.12
N ALA A 303 -18.64 -23.09 20.86
CA ALA A 303 -18.96 -24.47 20.53
C ALA A 303 -17.81 -25.45 20.83
N GLN A 304 -16.63 -24.95 21.22
CA GLN A 304 -15.45 -25.74 21.57
C GLN A 304 -15.18 -25.60 23.07
N ALA A 305 -15.08 -26.73 23.78
CA ALA A 305 -14.61 -26.74 25.17
C ALA A 305 -13.08 -26.59 25.18
N TYR A 306 -12.55 -25.72 26.04
CA TYR A 306 -11.12 -25.60 26.27
C TYR A 306 -10.64 -26.67 27.26
N GLY A 307 -9.65 -27.48 26.89
CA GLY A 307 -9.13 -28.55 27.74
C GLY A 307 -7.61 -28.71 27.67
N ALA A 308 -7.12 -29.87 28.11
CA ALA A 308 -5.69 -30.15 28.20
C ALA A 308 -4.97 -30.13 26.84
N ALA A 309 -5.68 -30.47 25.75
CA ALA A 309 -5.12 -30.38 24.40
C ALA A 309 -4.90 -28.92 23.99
N GLU A 310 -5.91 -28.07 24.19
CA GLU A 310 -5.85 -26.63 23.90
C GLU A 310 -4.78 -25.94 24.75
N ALA A 311 -4.74 -26.20 26.06
CA ALA A 311 -3.72 -25.68 26.96
C ALA A 311 -2.30 -26.10 26.54
N GLY A 312 -2.12 -27.38 26.20
CA GLY A 312 -0.86 -27.90 25.67
C GLY A 312 -0.46 -27.23 24.36
N CYS A 313 -1.40 -27.04 23.43
CA CYS A 313 -1.14 -26.33 22.18
C CYS A 313 -0.79 -24.85 22.40
N ALA A 314 -1.47 -24.15 23.30
CA ALA A 314 -1.20 -22.76 23.62
C ALA A 314 0.23 -22.58 24.13
N ILE A 315 0.65 -23.39 25.11
CA ILE A 315 2.03 -23.39 25.62
C ILE A 315 3.02 -23.76 24.50
N ALA A 316 2.72 -24.80 23.70
CA ALA A 316 3.63 -25.23 22.64
C ALA A 316 3.84 -24.16 21.57
N ARG A 317 2.77 -23.48 21.14
CA ARG A 317 2.82 -22.39 20.13
C ARG A 317 3.60 -21.20 20.64
N TRP A 318 3.43 -20.84 21.92
CA TRP A 318 4.20 -19.80 22.57
C TRP A 318 5.69 -20.18 22.69
N VAL A 319 6.01 -21.40 23.14
CA VAL A 319 7.40 -21.87 23.27
C VAL A 319 8.14 -21.98 21.92
N ALA A 320 7.38 -22.22 20.84
CA ALA A 320 7.91 -22.26 19.48
C ALA A 320 8.39 -20.89 19.00
N GLY A 321 7.79 -19.81 19.49
CA GLY A 321 7.99 -18.46 18.99
C GLY A 321 7.86 -18.38 17.48
N GLU A 322 8.84 -17.80 16.79
CA GLU A 322 8.82 -17.70 15.32
C GLU A 322 8.87 -19.05 14.58
N LYS A 323 9.19 -20.15 15.28
CA LYS A 323 9.32 -21.48 14.66
C LYS A 323 7.96 -22.17 14.54
N ASP A 324 7.92 -23.18 13.68
CA ASP A 324 6.78 -24.09 13.61
C ASP A 324 6.70 -24.93 14.89
N VAL A 325 5.51 -25.05 15.47
CA VAL A 325 5.29 -25.78 16.73
C VAL A 325 5.71 -27.25 16.63
N SER A 326 5.66 -27.85 15.44
CA SER A 326 6.13 -29.22 15.20
C SER A 326 7.64 -29.40 15.33
N THR A 327 8.40 -28.30 15.39
CA THR A 327 9.87 -28.31 15.51
C THR A 327 10.37 -28.09 16.94
N VAL A 328 9.46 -27.94 17.91
CA VAL A 328 9.83 -27.77 19.31
C VAL A 328 10.36 -29.10 19.87
N ASP A 329 11.54 -29.06 20.50
CA ASP A 329 12.13 -30.22 21.15
C ASP A 329 11.22 -30.73 22.28
N ALA A 330 11.00 -32.04 22.33
CA ALA A 330 10.10 -32.67 23.30
C ALA A 330 10.53 -32.44 24.76
N THR A 331 11.84 -32.39 25.04
CA THR A 331 12.36 -32.12 26.39
C THR A 331 12.09 -30.68 26.78
N LYS A 332 12.32 -29.74 25.85
CA LYS A 332 12.00 -28.31 26.05
C LYS A 332 10.50 -28.12 26.28
N LEU A 333 9.67 -28.81 25.52
CA LEU A 333 8.22 -28.71 25.63
C LEU A 333 7.72 -29.27 26.97
N LEU A 334 8.20 -30.44 27.39
CA LEU A 334 7.87 -31.02 28.69
C LEU A 334 8.26 -30.08 29.84
N ALA A 335 9.46 -29.49 29.79
CA ALA A 335 9.90 -28.51 30.78
C ALA A 335 8.99 -27.26 30.80
N ALA A 336 8.49 -26.83 29.64
CA ALA A 336 7.55 -25.72 29.55
C ALA A 336 6.18 -26.08 30.15
N PHE A 337 5.64 -27.27 29.88
CA PHE A 337 4.40 -27.74 30.52
C PHE A 337 4.53 -27.78 32.04
N GLN A 338 5.66 -28.26 32.56
CA GLN A 338 5.93 -28.29 33.99
C GLN A 338 6.06 -26.89 34.62
N SER A 339 6.56 -25.91 33.87
CA SER A 339 6.82 -24.57 34.37
C SER A 339 5.63 -23.62 34.25
N PHE A 340 4.82 -23.79 33.19
CA PHE A 340 3.81 -22.81 32.80
C PHE A 340 2.39 -23.39 32.72
N GLY A 341 2.24 -24.71 32.82
CA GLY A 341 0.94 -25.37 32.85
C GLY A 341 0.34 -25.45 34.27
N ALA A 342 -0.97 -25.67 34.34
CA ALA A 342 -1.65 -25.96 35.60
C ALA A 342 -1.13 -27.29 36.19
N PRO A 343 -0.67 -27.32 37.47
CA PRO A 343 0.05 -28.49 38.03
C PRO A 343 -0.72 -29.82 37.97
N ASP A 344 -2.04 -29.77 38.10
CA ASP A 344 -2.94 -30.92 38.05
C ASP A 344 -3.27 -31.39 36.63
N GLN A 345 -2.92 -30.59 35.61
CA GLN A 345 -3.20 -30.87 34.20
C GLN A 345 -1.98 -31.33 33.41
N ILE A 346 -0.77 -31.31 34.00
CA ILE A 346 0.48 -31.57 33.25
C ILE A 346 0.46 -32.94 32.56
N ASP A 347 0.11 -34.01 33.27
CA ASP A 347 0.08 -35.35 32.70
C ASP A 347 -0.97 -35.47 31.58
N ALA A 348 -2.12 -34.80 31.75
CA ALA A 348 -3.16 -34.75 30.73
C ALA A 348 -2.70 -33.97 29.49
N MET A 349 -2.05 -32.81 29.67
CA MET A 349 -1.50 -32.01 28.57
C MET A 349 -0.44 -32.78 27.78
N VAL A 350 0.47 -33.48 28.46
CA VAL A 350 1.47 -34.33 27.82
C VAL A 350 0.81 -35.47 27.03
N ALA A 351 -0.22 -36.10 27.61
CA ALA A 351 -0.91 -37.22 26.97
C ALA A 351 -1.80 -36.80 25.78
N SER A 352 -2.35 -35.58 25.80
CA SER A 352 -3.24 -35.06 24.76
C SER A 352 -2.55 -34.17 23.72
N TYR A 353 -1.28 -33.81 23.93
CA TYR A 353 -0.53 -32.99 22.98
C TYR A 353 -0.31 -33.73 21.65
N ASP A 354 -0.78 -33.13 20.56
CA ASP A 354 -0.51 -33.57 19.20
C ASP A 354 0.10 -32.41 18.41
N ALA A 355 1.36 -32.58 18.00
CA ALA A 355 2.10 -31.53 17.29
C ALA A 355 1.43 -31.13 15.96
N THR A 356 0.76 -32.07 15.28
CA THR A 356 0.10 -31.81 13.99
C THR A 356 -1.17 -30.97 14.20
N ALA A 357 -2.00 -31.35 15.17
CA ALA A 357 -3.19 -30.61 15.56
C ALA A 357 -2.84 -29.20 16.08
N CYS A 358 -1.78 -29.09 16.90
CA CYS A 358 -1.32 -27.78 17.36
C CYS A 358 -0.76 -26.91 16.23
N ALA A 359 -0.21 -27.51 15.17
CA ALA A 359 0.30 -26.79 13.99
C ALA A 359 -0.82 -26.34 13.02
N GLU A 360 -2.07 -26.77 13.23
CA GLU A 360 -3.20 -26.36 12.38
C GLU A 360 -3.32 -24.84 12.32
N ARG A 361 -3.41 -24.34 11.09
CA ARG A 361 -3.63 -22.93 10.78
C ARG A 361 -5.13 -22.63 10.74
N HIS A 362 -5.49 -21.39 11.07
CA HIS A 362 -6.89 -20.98 11.10
C HIS A 362 -7.50 -21.09 9.69
N PRO A 363 -8.62 -21.80 9.52
CA PRO A 363 -9.29 -21.89 8.22
C PRO A 363 -9.85 -20.53 7.85
N VAL A 364 -9.69 -20.15 6.58
CA VAL A 364 -10.21 -18.89 6.04
C VAL A 364 -11.43 -19.20 5.21
N SER A 365 -12.56 -18.63 5.63
CA SER A 365 -13.80 -18.67 4.87
C SER A 365 -13.56 -18.14 3.47
N THR A 366 -14.12 -18.84 2.47
CA THR A 366 -13.95 -18.41 1.07
C THR A 366 -14.53 -17.01 0.89
N GLY A 367 -13.71 -16.06 0.45
CA GLY A 367 -14.10 -14.67 0.40
C GLY A 367 -13.17 -13.81 -0.44
N MET A 368 -13.61 -12.59 -0.70
CA MET A 368 -12.80 -11.59 -1.41
C MET A 368 -11.70 -11.08 -0.49
N ALA A 369 -10.49 -11.05 -0.99
CA ALA A 369 -9.29 -10.67 -0.26
C ALA A 369 -8.36 -9.86 -1.16
N ILE A 370 -7.63 -8.91 -0.60
CA ILE A 370 -6.85 -7.97 -1.40
C ILE A 370 -5.38 -8.39 -1.52
N ALA A 371 -4.77 -8.13 -2.68
CA ALA A 371 -3.33 -8.13 -2.90
C ALA A 371 -2.87 -6.66 -2.99
N PRO A 372 -2.50 -6.02 -1.86
CA PRO A 372 -2.48 -4.56 -1.77
C PRO A 372 -1.49 -3.89 -2.72
N PHE A 373 -0.26 -4.38 -2.82
CA PHE A 373 0.76 -3.79 -3.68
C PHE A 373 1.74 -4.83 -4.23
N HIS A 374 2.02 -4.74 -5.53
CA HIS A 374 3.08 -5.50 -6.18
C HIS A 374 3.76 -4.71 -7.28
N ILE A 375 5.01 -5.06 -7.56
CA ILE A 375 5.80 -4.56 -8.67
C ILE A 375 5.97 -5.69 -9.68
N GLU A 376 5.80 -5.38 -10.95
CA GLU A 376 5.82 -6.35 -12.03
C GLU A 376 6.76 -5.94 -13.18
N PRO A 377 8.06 -6.22 -13.07
CA PRO A 377 8.96 -6.12 -14.20
C PRO A 377 8.61 -7.14 -15.29
N GLU A 378 8.53 -6.69 -16.54
CA GLU A 378 8.30 -7.52 -17.72
C GLU A 378 9.28 -7.14 -18.85
N PHE A 379 9.87 -8.14 -19.47
CA PHE A 379 10.70 -8.03 -20.67
C PHE A 379 9.97 -8.68 -21.83
N SER A 380 9.62 -7.89 -22.84
CA SER A 380 8.76 -8.34 -23.93
C SER A 380 9.39 -8.15 -25.29
N PHE A 381 9.16 -9.14 -26.16
CA PHE A 381 9.70 -9.21 -27.51
C PHE A 381 8.56 -9.33 -28.51
N ARG A 382 8.68 -8.61 -29.61
CA ARG A 382 7.75 -8.73 -30.73
C ARG A 382 8.08 -9.96 -31.56
N LEU A 383 7.10 -10.84 -31.75
CA LEU A 383 7.23 -12.03 -32.60
C LEU A 383 6.62 -11.84 -34.00
N GLY A 384 5.76 -10.85 -34.17
CA GLY A 384 5.13 -10.52 -35.44
C GLY A 384 4.39 -9.20 -35.37
N ASN A 385 3.58 -8.88 -36.38
CA ASN A 385 3.01 -7.54 -36.46
C ASN A 385 2.11 -7.18 -35.28
N ARG A 386 1.42 -8.17 -34.71
CA ARG A 386 0.46 -7.99 -33.61
C ARG A 386 0.75 -8.84 -32.38
N VAL A 387 1.83 -9.61 -32.40
CA VAL A 387 2.09 -10.62 -31.37
C VAL A 387 3.34 -10.25 -30.60
N SER A 388 3.24 -10.29 -29.28
CA SER A 388 4.38 -10.23 -28.38
C SER A 388 4.40 -11.37 -27.38
N LEU A 389 5.61 -11.72 -26.99
CA LEU A 389 5.90 -12.68 -25.94
C LEU A 389 6.81 -12.02 -24.91
N GLY A 390 6.39 -12.06 -23.65
CA GLY A 390 7.13 -11.50 -22.53
C GLY A 390 7.44 -12.50 -21.46
N VAL A 391 8.53 -12.27 -20.75
CA VAL A 391 8.84 -12.89 -19.46
C VAL A 391 8.60 -11.84 -18.39
N PHE A 392 7.85 -12.18 -17.35
CA PHE A 392 7.54 -11.27 -16.27
C PHE A 392 7.84 -11.90 -14.91
N SER A 393 8.03 -11.03 -13.92
CA SER A 393 8.08 -11.40 -12.51
C SER A 393 7.15 -10.46 -11.76
N ARG A 394 6.41 -10.97 -10.78
CA ARG A 394 5.59 -10.17 -9.86
C ARG A 394 6.14 -10.33 -8.45
N LEU A 395 6.56 -9.21 -7.86
CA LEU A 395 7.12 -9.07 -6.53
C LEU A 395 6.10 -8.36 -5.65
N GLN A 396 5.55 -9.07 -4.70
CA GLN A 396 4.49 -8.55 -3.84
C GLN A 396 5.01 -8.30 -2.42
N VAL A 397 4.77 -7.09 -1.95
CA VAL A 397 4.98 -6.70 -0.55
C VAL A 397 3.62 -6.71 0.14
N VAL A 398 3.48 -7.54 1.16
CA VAL A 398 2.26 -7.57 1.95
C VAL A 398 2.36 -6.49 3.03
N THR A 399 1.65 -5.40 2.82
CA THR A 399 1.48 -4.35 3.82
C THR A 399 0.16 -4.51 4.57
N GLY A 400 0.08 -3.96 5.79
CA GLY A 400 -1.16 -3.92 6.55
C GLY A 400 -1.58 -5.23 7.22
N ALA A 401 -0.76 -6.29 7.19
CA ALA A 401 -0.97 -7.44 8.06
C ALA A 401 -0.81 -7.01 9.53
N LYS A 402 -1.79 -7.37 10.36
CA LYS A 402 -1.85 -7.09 11.80
C LYS A 402 -1.80 -8.43 12.51
N LEU A 403 -0.61 -9.01 12.56
CA LEU A 403 -0.34 -10.26 13.25
C LEU A 403 0.65 -10.00 14.37
N TYR A 404 0.31 -10.41 15.58
CA TYR A 404 1.15 -10.24 16.77
C TYR A 404 1.60 -11.61 17.27
N ARG A 405 2.83 -11.69 17.77
CA ARG A 405 3.43 -12.89 18.37
C ARG A 405 4.26 -12.53 19.59
N ASP A 406 4.79 -13.53 20.26
CA ASP A 406 5.74 -13.39 21.35
C ASP A 406 7.04 -12.70 20.92
N ASP A 407 7.66 -11.96 21.85
CA ASP A 407 8.94 -11.31 21.64
C ASP A 407 10.09 -12.33 21.78
N ALA A 408 10.65 -12.74 20.63
CA ALA A 408 11.75 -13.69 20.58
C ALA A 408 13.04 -13.21 21.29
N SER A 409 13.14 -11.92 21.64
CA SER A 409 14.29 -11.37 22.37
C SER A 409 14.21 -11.62 23.89
N LYS A 410 13.03 -11.98 24.42
CA LYS A 410 12.83 -12.23 25.84
C LYS A 410 13.02 -13.70 26.20
N SER A 411 13.44 -13.96 27.43
CA SER A 411 13.42 -15.31 28.00
C SER A 411 11.97 -15.77 28.19
N LEU A 412 11.69 -17.09 28.13
CA LEU A 412 10.33 -17.60 28.33
C LEU A 412 9.72 -17.14 29.67
N SER A 413 10.48 -17.14 30.77
CA SER A 413 9.98 -16.65 32.06
C SER A 413 9.64 -15.15 32.05
N THR A 414 10.45 -14.35 31.36
CA THR A 414 10.22 -12.90 31.22
C THR A 414 9.00 -12.64 30.35
N ALA A 415 8.94 -13.26 29.16
CA ALA A 415 7.82 -13.15 28.24
C ALA A 415 6.50 -13.61 28.90
N TYR A 416 6.54 -14.69 29.68
CA TYR A 416 5.36 -15.19 30.41
C TYR A 416 4.79 -14.14 31.38
N THR A 417 5.67 -13.45 32.10
CA THR A 417 5.26 -12.48 33.13
C THR A 417 4.88 -11.13 32.52
N GLU A 418 5.64 -10.66 31.54
CA GLU A 418 5.51 -9.31 30.99
C GLU A 418 4.55 -9.22 29.79
N ASP A 419 4.42 -10.30 29.00
CA ASP A 419 3.63 -10.29 27.77
C ASP A 419 2.40 -11.19 27.90
N VAL A 420 2.57 -12.43 28.36
CA VAL A 420 1.48 -13.42 28.40
C VAL A 420 0.49 -13.14 29.53
N ARG A 421 0.95 -12.90 30.77
CA ARG A 421 0.10 -12.54 31.92
C ARG A 421 -0.14 -11.03 32.08
N SER A 422 0.15 -10.24 31.06
CA SER A 422 -0.08 -8.79 31.09
C SER A 422 -1.57 -8.47 31.00
N ILE A 423 -2.03 -7.44 31.72
CA ILE A 423 -3.37 -6.86 31.51
C ILE A 423 -3.50 -6.09 30.18
N ASN A 424 -2.36 -5.81 29.54
CA ASN A 424 -2.22 -5.10 28.28
C ASN A 424 -1.18 -5.83 27.41
N PRO A 425 -1.49 -7.03 26.91
CA PRO A 425 -0.56 -7.79 26.10
C PRO A 425 -0.20 -6.97 24.85
N GLN A 426 1.09 -6.70 24.68
CA GLN A 426 1.56 -5.87 23.56
C GLN A 426 1.74 -6.73 22.30
N GLY A 427 2.40 -7.88 22.45
CA GLY A 427 2.90 -8.69 21.34
C GLY A 427 3.90 -7.93 20.46
N VAL A 428 4.62 -8.65 19.62
CA VAL A 428 5.49 -8.10 18.58
C VAL A 428 4.84 -8.36 17.23
N ARG A 429 4.72 -7.30 16.42
CA ARG A 429 4.14 -7.40 15.08
C ARG A 429 5.03 -8.27 14.19
N GLN A 430 4.50 -9.40 13.71
CA GLN A 430 5.21 -10.26 12.79
C GLN A 430 5.21 -9.64 11.38
N LYS A 431 6.38 -9.60 10.76
CA LYS A 431 6.51 -9.22 9.34
C LYS A 431 6.12 -10.40 8.47
N VAL A 432 5.20 -10.18 7.53
CA VAL A 432 4.85 -11.16 6.52
C VAL A 432 5.95 -11.19 5.46
N ALA A 433 6.34 -12.39 5.04
CA ALA A 433 7.37 -12.56 4.01
C ALA A 433 6.92 -11.99 2.66
N PHE A 434 7.88 -11.51 1.86
CA PHE A 434 7.61 -11.13 0.47
C PHE A 434 7.17 -12.36 -0.35
N SER A 435 6.28 -12.15 -1.32
CA SER A 435 5.85 -13.19 -2.26
C SER A 435 6.36 -12.86 -3.66
N TRP A 436 6.69 -13.90 -4.43
CA TRP A 436 7.19 -13.75 -5.78
C TRP A 436 6.52 -14.75 -6.72
N THR A 437 6.36 -14.33 -7.97
CA THR A 437 5.88 -15.13 -9.09
C THR A 437 6.70 -14.79 -10.32
N ALA A 438 6.91 -15.75 -11.20
CA ALA A 438 7.55 -15.55 -12.49
C ALA A 438 6.80 -16.34 -13.56
N GLY A 439 6.70 -15.79 -14.76
CA GLY A 439 5.93 -16.41 -15.81
C GLY A 439 6.19 -15.82 -17.18
N ILE A 440 5.36 -16.26 -18.12
CA ILE A 440 5.34 -15.78 -19.49
C ILE A 440 4.00 -15.11 -19.79
N LYS A 441 4.03 -14.09 -20.65
CA LYS A 441 2.85 -13.40 -21.16
C LYS A 441 2.84 -13.46 -22.68
N PHE A 442 1.69 -13.79 -23.23
CA PHE A 442 1.39 -13.66 -24.64
C PHE A 442 0.40 -12.51 -24.83
N LYS A 443 0.72 -11.53 -25.68
CA LYS A 443 -0.17 -10.40 -25.99
C LYS A 443 -0.44 -10.33 -27.50
N TYR A 444 -1.70 -10.14 -27.84
CA TYR A 444 -2.19 -9.89 -29.20
C TYR A 444 -2.77 -8.47 -29.26
N PHE A 445 -2.08 -7.58 -29.96
CA PHE A 445 -2.47 -6.19 -30.15
C PHE A 445 -3.61 -6.08 -31.17
N LEU A 446 -4.64 -5.32 -30.78
CA LEU A 446 -5.82 -5.01 -31.56
C LEU A 446 -5.64 -3.64 -32.23
N GLY A 447 -6.28 -3.45 -33.40
CA GLY A 447 -6.25 -2.18 -34.13
C GLY A 447 -5.21 -2.11 -35.24
N LYS A 448 -4.93 -0.87 -35.69
CA LYS A 448 -3.94 -0.55 -36.71
C LYS A 448 -2.59 -0.24 -36.04
N ASP A 449 -1.49 -0.57 -36.72
CA ASP A 449 -0.14 -0.35 -36.21
C ASP A 449 0.15 1.14 -35.95
N GLU A 450 -0.53 2.06 -36.64
CA GLU A 450 -0.35 3.51 -36.49
C GLU A 450 -0.96 4.08 -35.19
N TRP A 451 -1.79 3.31 -34.47
CA TRP A 451 -2.47 3.84 -33.29
C TRP A 451 -1.50 4.05 -32.13
N LYS A 452 -1.55 5.25 -31.52
CA LYS A 452 -0.80 5.54 -30.28
C LYS A 452 -1.30 4.69 -29.12
N ILE A 453 -2.61 4.56 -28.95
CA ILE A 453 -3.25 3.67 -27.98
C ILE A 453 -3.53 2.33 -28.66
N ARG A 454 -2.89 1.28 -28.18
CA ARG A 454 -2.96 -0.07 -28.74
C ARG A 454 -3.58 -1.01 -27.72
N PRO A 455 -4.90 -1.26 -27.79
CA PRO A 455 -5.52 -2.25 -26.94
C PRO A 455 -4.96 -3.64 -27.26
N PHE A 456 -4.88 -4.51 -26.26
CA PHE A 456 -4.45 -5.90 -26.45
C PHE A 456 -5.27 -6.85 -25.61
N VAL A 457 -5.30 -8.10 -26.06
CA VAL A 457 -5.80 -9.26 -25.31
C VAL A 457 -4.71 -10.32 -25.27
N GLY A 458 -4.69 -11.14 -24.24
CA GLY A 458 -3.58 -12.04 -24.02
C GLY A 458 -3.86 -13.13 -23.02
N ALA A 459 -2.81 -13.91 -22.76
CA ALA A 459 -2.80 -14.95 -21.75
C ALA A 459 -1.46 -14.96 -21.03
N PHE A 460 -1.45 -15.48 -19.80
CA PHE A 460 -0.23 -15.68 -19.03
C PHE A 460 -0.26 -17.01 -18.31
N ALA A 461 0.93 -17.51 -17.99
CA ALA A 461 1.12 -18.67 -17.13
C ALA A 461 2.48 -18.62 -16.47
N GLY A 462 2.63 -19.27 -15.32
CA GLY A 462 3.89 -19.29 -14.61
C GLY A 462 3.88 -20.05 -13.30
N TYR A 463 4.89 -19.75 -12.48
CA TYR A 463 5.15 -20.39 -11.22
C TYR A 463 5.47 -19.36 -10.13
N GLY A 464 5.00 -19.62 -8.92
CA GLY A 464 5.27 -18.87 -7.70
C GLY A 464 4.00 -18.65 -6.90
N HIS A 465 4.10 -17.79 -5.90
CA HIS A 465 3.01 -17.57 -4.95
C HIS A 465 2.59 -16.12 -4.90
N ALA A 466 1.29 -15.91 -4.72
CA ALA A 466 0.73 -14.63 -4.33
C ALA A 466 0.15 -14.74 -2.91
N ARG A 467 0.02 -13.60 -2.23
CA ARG A 467 -0.58 -13.53 -0.90
C ARG A 467 -1.82 -12.65 -0.94
N LEU A 468 -2.90 -13.12 -0.36
CA LEU A 468 -4.15 -12.38 -0.24
C LEU A 468 -4.37 -12.02 1.22
N ARG A 469 -4.54 -10.73 1.49
CA ARG A 469 -4.81 -10.20 2.83
C ARG A 469 -6.25 -10.51 3.22
N VAL A 470 -6.41 -11.19 4.34
CA VAL A 470 -7.67 -11.71 4.83
C VAL A 470 -7.91 -11.26 6.26
N ASP A 471 -9.14 -10.82 6.50
CA ASP A 471 -9.65 -10.57 7.85
C ASP A 471 -10.02 -11.93 8.48
N MET A 472 -9.55 -12.17 9.70
CA MET A 472 -9.81 -13.40 10.43
C MET A 472 -11.16 -13.43 11.16
N GLY A 473 -11.80 -12.27 11.34
CA GLY A 473 -13.11 -12.15 11.99
C GLY A 473 -13.07 -12.26 13.51
N PHE A 474 -11.91 -12.09 14.14
CA PHE A 474 -11.70 -12.05 15.59
C PHE A 474 -10.52 -11.12 15.92
N ALA A 475 -10.42 -10.66 17.17
CA ALA A 475 -9.34 -9.77 17.62
C ALA A 475 -7.96 -10.47 17.59
N ASN A 476 -6.90 -9.74 17.91
CA ASN A 476 -5.58 -10.37 18.04
C ASN A 476 -5.50 -11.25 19.30
N ASP A 477 -4.62 -12.26 19.28
CA ASP A 477 -4.21 -13.08 20.43
C ASP A 477 -2.81 -12.65 20.90
N ARG A 478 -2.68 -11.43 21.42
CA ARG A 478 -1.36 -10.80 21.63
C ARG A 478 -0.53 -11.49 22.72
N ASN A 479 -1.19 -12.20 23.63
CA ASN A 479 -0.55 -13.02 24.66
C ASN A 479 -0.11 -14.41 24.14
N GLY A 480 -0.44 -14.77 22.89
CA GLY A 480 -0.02 -16.01 22.24
C GLY A 480 -0.74 -17.27 22.71
N ASN A 481 -1.81 -17.17 23.50
CA ASN A 481 -2.57 -18.33 23.98
C ASN A 481 -3.53 -18.93 22.92
N SER A 482 -3.62 -18.31 21.74
CA SER A 482 -4.57 -18.66 20.68
C SER A 482 -6.04 -18.48 21.08
N VAL A 483 -6.33 -17.66 22.07
CA VAL A 483 -7.66 -17.14 22.38
C VAL A 483 -7.67 -15.67 21.97
N PRO A 484 -8.66 -15.19 21.21
CA PRO A 484 -8.71 -13.78 20.85
C PRO A 484 -8.88 -12.91 22.09
N ASP A 485 -8.09 -11.84 22.19
CA ASP A 485 -8.00 -11.00 23.39
C ASP A 485 -9.37 -10.49 23.84
N ASP A 486 -10.28 -10.17 22.92
CA ASP A 486 -11.61 -9.59 23.20
C ASP A 486 -12.61 -10.58 23.82
N VAL A 487 -12.32 -11.88 23.74
CA VAL A 487 -13.09 -12.96 24.37
C VAL A 487 -12.27 -13.73 25.40
N GLU A 488 -11.17 -13.13 25.87
CA GLU A 488 -10.29 -13.73 26.86
C GLU A 488 -11.05 -14.02 28.17
N ILE A 489 -10.86 -15.23 28.69
CA ILE A 489 -11.44 -15.67 29.96
C ILE A 489 -10.42 -16.48 30.76
N ALA A 490 -10.56 -16.46 32.08
CA ALA A 490 -9.64 -17.17 32.96
C ALA A 490 -9.93 -18.67 33.06
N SER A 491 -11.19 -19.07 32.91
CA SER A 491 -11.60 -20.48 33.00
C SER A 491 -12.82 -20.77 32.13
N ASP A 492 -12.87 -22.00 31.64
CA ASP A 492 -13.99 -22.57 30.88
C ASP A 492 -14.60 -23.77 31.63
N VAL A 493 -15.76 -24.23 31.16
CA VAL A 493 -16.27 -25.54 31.54
C VAL A 493 -15.47 -26.62 30.82
N ASP A 494 -15.26 -27.76 31.49
CA ASP A 494 -14.54 -28.87 30.89
C ASP A 494 -15.32 -29.49 29.70
N SER A 495 -14.69 -30.43 29.00
CA SER A 495 -15.33 -31.14 27.88
C SER A 495 -16.59 -31.93 28.24
N THR A 496 -16.87 -32.16 29.53
CA THR A 496 -18.10 -32.83 30.01
C THR A 496 -19.22 -31.83 30.31
N GLY A 497 -18.95 -30.53 30.17
CA GLY A 497 -19.86 -29.45 30.56
C GLY A 497 -20.03 -29.35 32.06
N SER A 498 -19.16 -29.98 32.86
CA SER A 498 -19.24 -30.01 34.31
C SER A 498 -17.87 -29.82 34.96
N GLY A 499 -17.68 -28.68 35.62
CA GLY A 499 -16.43 -28.36 36.31
C GLY A 499 -15.81 -27.05 35.84
N CYS A 500 -14.57 -26.84 36.24
CA CYS A 500 -13.77 -25.67 35.88
C CYS A 500 -12.45 -26.15 35.29
N PHE A 501 -12.11 -25.62 34.11
CA PHE A 501 -10.83 -25.85 33.47
C PHE A 501 -10.13 -24.48 33.31
N PRO A 502 -8.91 -24.29 33.84
CA PRO A 502 -8.19 -23.03 33.70
C PRO A 502 -7.74 -22.85 32.23
N VAL A 503 -8.08 -21.70 31.64
CA VAL A 503 -7.59 -21.34 30.30
C VAL A 503 -6.17 -20.81 30.49
N TRP A 504 -5.20 -21.35 29.75
CA TRP A 504 -3.81 -20.88 29.88
C TRP A 504 -3.72 -19.39 29.45
N PRO A 505 -3.07 -18.49 30.20
CA PRO A 505 -2.08 -18.72 31.28
C PRO A 505 -2.62 -18.72 32.74
N TYR A 506 -3.93 -18.81 32.94
CA TYR A 506 -4.62 -18.54 34.20
C TYR A 506 -4.74 -19.76 35.11
N ASN A 507 -3.61 -20.32 35.52
CA ASN A 507 -3.55 -21.62 36.19
C ASN A 507 -4.33 -21.72 37.51
N ASN A 508 -4.65 -20.60 38.18
CA ASN A 508 -5.38 -20.59 39.45
C ASN A 508 -6.84 -20.12 39.28
N ALA A 509 -7.33 -19.97 38.05
CA ALA A 509 -8.68 -19.47 37.78
C ALA A 509 -9.81 -20.36 38.34
N CYS A 510 -9.50 -21.61 38.67
CA CYS A 510 -10.44 -22.56 39.26
C CYS A 510 -10.36 -22.65 40.78
N ASP A 511 -9.43 -21.94 41.41
CA ASP A 511 -9.31 -21.90 42.86
C ASP A 511 -10.32 -20.90 43.43
N SER A 512 -11.26 -21.39 44.24
CA SER A 512 -12.40 -20.62 44.77
C SER A 512 -12.05 -19.43 45.70
N GLY A 513 -10.78 -19.04 45.80
CA GLY A 513 -10.30 -17.90 46.56
C GLY A 513 -9.35 -16.97 45.80
N ASN A 514 -9.02 -17.26 44.53
CA ASN A 514 -8.10 -16.46 43.75
C ASN A 514 -8.81 -15.80 42.54
N ASN A 515 -9.18 -14.54 42.71
CA ASN A 515 -9.80 -13.74 41.64
C ASN A 515 -8.78 -13.00 40.77
N GLU A 516 -7.48 -13.11 41.04
CA GLU A 516 -6.44 -12.38 40.29
C GLU A 516 -6.48 -12.76 38.81
N ASP A 517 -6.45 -14.06 38.52
CA ASP A 517 -6.47 -14.60 37.16
C ASP A 517 -7.75 -14.20 36.39
N ALA A 518 -8.90 -14.27 37.06
CA ALA A 518 -10.17 -13.77 36.51
C ALA A 518 -10.13 -12.26 36.20
N THR A 519 -9.49 -11.47 37.07
CA THR A 519 -9.36 -10.01 36.90
C THR A 519 -8.41 -9.67 35.77
N ILE A 520 -7.29 -10.40 35.62
CA ILE A 520 -6.35 -10.20 34.51
C ILE A 520 -7.04 -10.52 33.18
N ALA A 521 -7.65 -11.71 33.04
CA ALA A 521 -8.35 -12.10 31.82
C ALA A 521 -9.45 -11.10 31.44
N GLN A 522 -10.26 -10.66 32.41
CA GLN A 522 -11.28 -9.65 32.17
C GLN A 522 -10.67 -8.31 31.72
N SER A 523 -9.53 -7.93 32.28
CA SER A 523 -8.84 -6.69 31.90
C SER A 523 -8.27 -6.79 30.48
N VAL A 524 -7.71 -7.94 30.09
CA VAL A 524 -7.26 -8.21 28.72
C VAL A 524 -8.43 -8.04 27.74
N ALA A 525 -9.58 -8.66 28.03
CA ALA A 525 -10.78 -8.54 27.20
C ALA A 525 -11.31 -7.10 27.10
N GLN A 526 -11.29 -6.34 28.20
CA GLN A 526 -11.73 -4.94 28.20
C GLN A 526 -10.76 -4.01 27.48
N ASN A 527 -9.46 -4.31 27.51
CA ASN A 527 -8.41 -3.52 26.88
C ASN A 527 -8.06 -4.03 25.47
N ALA A 528 -8.75 -5.05 24.98
CA ALA A 528 -8.51 -5.63 23.67
C ALA A 528 -8.78 -4.58 22.57
N ASP A 529 -7.89 -4.52 21.59
CA ASP A 529 -8.18 -3.80 20.37
C ASP A 529 -9.27 -4.58 19.61
N SER A 530 -10.45 -3.98 19.48
CA SER A 530 -11.56 -4.54 18.71
C SER A 530 -11.27 -4.66 17.21
N SER A 531 -10.13 -4.14 16.73
CA SER A 531 -9.73 -4.32 15.33
C SER A 531 -9.40 -5.78 15.04
N ASN A 532 -10.01 -6.31 13.98
CA ASN A 532 -9.82 -7.69 13.61
C ASN A 532 -8.35 -7.99 13.27
N ARG A 533 -7.91 -9.19 13.61
CA ARG A 533 -6.65 -9.76 13.16
C ARG A 533 -6.65 -9.87 11.64
N ILE A 534 -5.56 -9.42 11.03
CA ILE A 534 -5.37 -9.46 9.59
C ILE A 534 -4.14 -10.29 9.28
N ASP A 535 -4.33 -11.39 8.56
CA ASP A 535 -3.26 -12.28 8.09
C ASP A 535 -3.32 -12.43 6.56
N VAL A 536 -2.58 -13.37 6.02
CA VAL A 536 -2.55 -13.70 4.60
C VAL A 536 -2.89 -15.15 4.32
N VAL A 537 -3.53 -15.39 3.18
CA VAL A 537 -3.62 -16.70 2.53
C VAL A 537 -2.64 -16.72 1.38
N LYS A 538 -1.86 -17.80 1.30
CA LYS A 538 -0.90 -18.04 0.23
C LYS A 538 -1.55 -18.85 -0.89
N ILE A 539 -1.55 -18.32 -2.11
CA ILE A 539 -2.10 -18.98 -3.31
C ILE A 539 -0.97 -19.36 -4.29
N GLY A 540 -1.13 -20.46 -5.05
CA GLY A 540 -0.12 -21.02 -5.97
C GLY A 540 0.27 -22.47 -5.59
N PRO A 541 1.37 -23.03 -6.13
CA PRO A 541 2.45 -22.37 -6.87
C PRO A 541 2.26 -22.23 -8.39
N VAL A 542 1.26 -22.83 -9.03
CA VAL A 542 1.07 -22.74 -10.49
C VAL A 542 -0.05 -21.76 -10.79
N PHE A 543 0.12 -20.90 -11.80
CA PHE A 543 -0.95 -20.00 -12.23
C PHE A 543 -1.07 -19.92 -13.74
N ALA A 544 -2.28 -19.65 -14.22
CA ALA A 544 -2.57 -19.34 -15.60
C ALA A 544 -3.83 -18.47 -15.71
N GLY A 545 -3.89 -17.61 -16.72
CA GLY A 545 -4.96 -16.64 -16.84
C GLY A 545 -5.06 -15.94 -18.19
N ALA A 546 -6.10 -15.14 -18.31
CA ALA A 546 -6.31 -14.22 -19.43
C ALA A 546 -5.94 -12.81 -18.99
N MET A 547 -5.51 -11.98 -19.93
CA MET A 547 -5.28 -10.57 -19.69
C MET A 547 -5.85 -9.72 -20.81
N PHE A 548 -6.16 -8.47 -20.49
CA PHE A 548 -6.45 -7.45 -21.48
C PHE A 548 -5.95 -6.10 -20.97
N GLY A 549 -5.64 -5.20 -21.89
CA GLY A 549 -5.02 -3.94 -21.52
C GLY A 549 -4.80 -3.05 -22.71
N PHE A 550 -3.96 -2.04 -22.52
CA PHE A 550 -3.54 -1.12 -23.56
C PHE A 550 -2.06 -0.77 -23.39
N SER A 551 -1.45 -0.38 -24.50
CA SER A 551 -0.16 0.28 -24.56
C SER A 551 -0.35 1.64 -25.23
N TYR A 552 0.04 2.72 -24.57
CA TYR A 552 -0.05 4.08 -25.06
C TYR A 552 1.34 4.64 -25.35
N GLN A 553 1.70 4.77 -26.62
CA GLN A 553 2.99 5.33 -27.04
C GLN A 553 2.98 6.86 -26.93
N ILE A 554 3.71 7.39 -25.95
CA ILE A 554 3.83 8.85 -25.72
C ILE A 554 4.94 9.42 -26.60
N ALA A 555 6.11 8.79 -26.59
CA ALA A 555 7.29 9.20 -27.35
C ALA A 555 7.95 7.96 -27.97
N LYS A 556 8.90 8.14 -28.89
CA LYS A 556 9.55 7.03 -29.63
C LYS A 556 10.08 5.90 -28.73
N HIS A 557 10.61 6.24 -27.55
CA HIS A 557 11.22 5.30 -26.61
C HIS A 557 10.46 5.17 -25.29
N PHE A 558 9.25 5.75 -25.20
CA PHE A 558 8.48 5.80 -23.96
C PHE A 558 6.99 5.60 -24.23
N ALA A 559 6.40 4.66 -23.49
CA ALA A 559 4.99 4.36 -23.49
C ALA A 559 4.49 4.18 -22.05
N LEU A 560 3.18 4.28 -21.87
CA LEU A 560 2.49 3.80 -20.68
C LEU A 560 1.74 2.53 -21.03
N PHE A 561 1.60 1.62 -20.07
CA PHE A 561 0.72 0.46 -20.23
C PHE A 561 -0.20 0.34 -19.03
N GLY A 562 -1.36 -0.25 -19.28
CA GLY A 562 -2.29 -0.68 -18.25
C GLY A 562 -2.85 -2.04 -18.64
N GLU A 563 -2.93 -2.97 -17.70
CA GLU A 563 -3.48 -4.30 -17.92
C GLU A 563 -4.24 -4.82 -16.71
N LEU A 564 -5.33 -5.53 -17.00
CA LEU A 564 -6.02 -6.37 -16.04
C LEU A 564 -5.66 -7.83 -16.32
N GLN A 565 -5.12 -8.51 -15.31
CA GLN A 565 -4.82 -9.93 -15.33
C GLN A 565 -5.88 -10.68 -14.51
N ILE A 566 -6.47 -11.71 -15.10
CA ILE A 566 -7.44 -12.60 -14.45
C ILE A 566 -6.87 -14.01 -14.47
N GLY A 567 -6.33 -14.46 -13.35
CA GLY A 567 -5.59 -15.71 -13.24
C GLY A 567 -6.14 -16.67 -12.18
N GLY A 568 -6.23 -17.95 -12.53
CA GLY A 568 -6.42 -19.03 -11.58
C GLY A 568 -5.08 -19.52 -11.02
N TYR A 569 -5.04 -19.81 -9.73
CA TYR A 569 -3.90 -20.38 -9.02
C TYR A 569 -4.24 -21.81 -8.56
N PHE A 570 -3.26 -22.72 -8.66
CA PHE A 570 -3.36 -24.17 -8.44
C PHE A 570 -2.07 -24.69 -7.78
N PRO A 571 -2.02 -25.91 -7.17
CA PRO A 571 -3.06 -26.92 -7.03
C PRO A 571 -3.71 -26.98 -5.63
N ASP A 572 -3.13 -26.33 -4.62
CA ASP A 572 -3.51 -26.56 -3.21
C ASP A 572 -4.82 -25.89 -2.83
N GLN A 573 -5.15 -24.75 -3.47
CA GLN A 573 -6.42 -24.02 -3.34
C GLN A 573 -6.79 -23.46 -4.71
N SER A 574 -8.03 -23.68 -5.15
CA SER A 574 -8.55 -23.06 -6.38
C SER A 574 -8.91 -21.61 -6.10
N SER A 575 -7.93 -20.73 -6.28
CA SER A 575 -8.10 -19.29 -6.09
C SER A 575 -8.08 -18.55 -7.42
N VAL A 576 -8.85 -17.47 -7.50
CA VAL A 576 -8.84 -16.55 -8.64
C VAL A 576 -8.26 -15.22 -8.16
N LEU A 577 -7.38 -14.62 -8.95
CA LEU A 577 -6.77 -13.32 -8.72
C LEU A 577 -7.06 -12.39 -9.90
N PHE A 578 -7.53 -11.20 -9.58
CA PHE A 578 -7.71 -10.07 -10.47
C PHE A 578 -6.67 -9.02 -10.12
N ASP A 579 -5.63 -8.87 -10.95
CA ASP A 579 -4.55 -7.90 -10.74
C ASP A 579 -4.66 -6.78 -11.78
N LEU A 580 -4.74 -5.53 -11.32
CA LEU A 580 -4.61 -4.34 -12.14
C LEU A 580 -3.16 -3.87 -12.06
N VAL A 581 -2.49 -3.76 -13.20
CA VAL A 581 -1.10 -3.33 -13.31
C VAL A 581 -1.01 -2.16 -14.27
N VAL A 582 -0.38 -1.08 -13.85
CA VAL A 582 -0.10 0.10 -14.68
C VAL A 582 1.35 0.51 -14.54
N GLY A 583 1.93 1.13 -15.56
CA GLY A 583 3.27 1.67 -15.41
C GLY A 583 3.93 2.12 -16.71
N PRO A 584 5.17 2.61 -16.61
CA PRO A 584 5.96 2.99 -17.76
C PRO A 584 6.46 1.76 -18.54
N SER A 585 6.67 1.98 -19.82
CA SER A 585 7.24 1.05 -20.79
C SER A 585 8.35 1.75 -21.58
N ILE A 586 9.55 1.20 -21.52
CA ILE A 586 10.71 1.67 -22.28
C ILE A 586 10.79 0.84 -23.55
N THR A 587 10.77 1.51 -24.71
CA THR A 587 10.59 0.86 -26.01
C THR A 587 11.84 1.03 -26.90
N PHE A 588 12.26 -0.06 -27.55
CA PHE A 588 13.50 -0.17 -28.32
C PHE A 588 13.29 -0.62 -29.77
#